data_AF-A0AAU9HZ62-F1
#
_entry.id   AF-A0AAU9HZ62-F1
#
_cell.length_a   1.000
_cell.length_b   1.000
_cell.length_c   1.000
_cell.angle_alpha   90.00
_cell.angle_beta   90.00
_cell.angle_gamma   90.00
#
_symmetry.space_group_name_H-M   'P 1'
#
loop_
_entity.id
_entity.type
_entity.pdbx_description
1 polymer ?
#
loop_
_entity_poly.entity_id
_entity_poly.type
_entity_poly.pdbx_seq_one_letter_code
_entity_poly.pdbx_strand_id
1 'polypeptide(L)'
;MQTSPLDGLHDIIAPSHVDWWPLAPAWWVVISIALCLVCGLIIIMYKNYQFKKPKRNAIKLANQQQSAQQLHIILKRLVITYYDPRLAAQSTANWCKTLSQLAAIGFNEDEISSLYSAAQTPPALSDKFRQAIKQFKLREPLHV
;
A
#
# COMPACT_ATOMS: atom_id res chain seq x y z
N MET A 1 -54.23 73.92 -16.03
CA MET A 1 -54.18 72.49 -15.67
C MET A 1 -52.85 72.26 -14.97
N GLN A 2 -52.85 72.15 -13.64
CA GLN A 2 -51.63 71.94 -12.84
C GLN A 2 -51.29 70.46 -12.89
N THR A 3 -50.22 70.11 -13.60
CA THR A 3 -49.64 68.77 -13.58
C THR A 3 -48.97 68.55 -12.23
N SER A 4 -49.51 67.62 -11.45
CA SER A 4 -48.98 67.26 -10.14
C SER A 4 -47.56 66.67 -10.31
N PRO A 5 -46.54 67.17 -9.59
CA PRO A 5 -45.13 66.75 -9.78
C PRO A 5 -44.84 65.33 -9.29
N LEU A 6 -45.87 64.58 -8.88
CA LEU A 6 -45.80 63.22 -8.35
C LEU A 6 -46.17 62.16 -9.40
N ASP A 7 -46.63 62.57 -10.59
CA ASP A 7 -47.06 61.68 -11.68
C ASP A 7 -45.89 60.91 -12.34
N GLY A 8 -44.65 61.24 -11.98
CA GLY A 8 -43.43 60.62 -12.48
C GLY A 8 -42.75 59.67 -11.50
N LEU A 9 -43.39 59.31 -10.38
CA LEU A 9 -42.81 58.36 -9.43
C LEU A 9 -42.96 56.94 -9.98
N HIS A 10 -42.05 56.58 -10.89
CA HIS A 10 -41.83 55.20 -11.28
C HIS A 10 -41.58 54.39 -10.01
N ASP A 11 -42.41 53.36 -9.83
CA ASP A 11 -42.29 52.38 -8.77
C ASP A 11 -40.83 51.92 -8.65
N ILE A 12 -40.24 52.05 -7.46
CA ILE A 12 -38.87 51.63 -7.22
C ILE A 12 -38.87 50.11 -7.36
N ILE A 13 -38.43 49.64 -8.53
CA ILE A 13 -38.13 48.24 -8.75
C ILE A 13 -36.92 47.95 -7.87
N ALA A 14 -37.14 47.38 -6.69
CA ALA A 14 -36.07 46.81 -5.91
C ALA A 14 -35.34 45.82 -6.82
N PRO A 15 -34.00 45.90 -6.96
CA PRO A 15 -33.28 44.96 -7.80
C PRO A 15 -33.61 43.56 -7.28
N SER A 16 -34.38 42.82 -8.08
CA SER A 16 -34.66 41.41 -7.84
C SER A 16 -33.32 40.76 -7.59
N HIS A 17 -33.20 40.20 -6.38
CA HIS A 17 -32.12 39.37 -5.86
C HIS A 17 -30.87 39.34 -6.73
N VAL A 18 -29.73 39.79 -6.19
CA VAL A 18 -28.43 39.34 -6.67
C VAL A 18 -28.49 37.81 -6.63
N ASP A 19 -28.76 37.21 -7.77
CA ASP A 19 -28.51 35.80 -7.99
C ASP A 19 -27.03 35.67 -7.68
N TRP A 20 -26.73 35.10 -6.51
CA TRP A 20 -25.41 34.76 -6.00
C TRP A 20 -24.72 33.69 -6.87
N TRP A 21 -25.15 33.62 -8.12
CA TRP A 21 -24.78 32.74 -9.18
C TRP A 21 -24.58 33.63 -10.41
N PRO A 22 -23.33 34.01 -10.67
CA PRO A 22 -22.55 33.13 -11.47
C PRO A 22 -21.43 32.68 -10.57
N LEU A 23 -21.45 31.39 -10.20
CA LEU A 23 -20.20 30.74 -9.86
C LEU A 23 -19.29 30.96 -11.06
N ALA A 24 -18.47 32.01 -11.01
CA ALA A 24 -17.78 32.56 -12.17
C ALA A 24 -17.09 31.38 -12.86
N PRO A 25 -17.10 31.27 -14.21
CA PRO A 25 -16.65 30.08 -14.92
C PRO A 25 -15.25 29.58 -14.49
N ALA A 26 -14.42 30.46 -13.91
CA ALA A 26 -13.15 30.15 -13.25
C ALA A 26 -13.23 29.10 -12.11
N TRP A 27 -14.34 28.97 -11.38
CA TRP A 27 -14.49 27.98 -10.31
C TRP A 27 -14.50 26.55 -10.84
N TRP A 28 -14.99 26.32 -12.06
CA TRP A 28 -14.91 25.01 -12.69
C TRP A 28 -13.47 24.56 -12.89
N VAL A 29 -12.55 25.51 -13.16
CA VAL A 29 -11.11 25.23 -13.25
C VAL A 29 -10.56 24.82 -11.89
N VAL A 30 -10.92 25.54 -10.82
CA VAL A 30 -10.52 25.20 -9.44
C VAL A 30 -11.05 23.82 -9.03
N ILE A 31 -12.32 23.54 -9.31
CA ILE A 31 -12.95 22.25 -9.04
C ILE A 31 -12.28 21.13 -9.85
N SER A 32 -11.97 21.37 -11.12
CA SER A 32 -11.28 20.40 -11.97
C SER A 32 -9.88 20.06 -11.45
N ILE A 33 -9.12 21.07 -11.03
CA ILE A 33 -7.79 20.88 -10.43
C ILE A 33 -7.90 20.13 -9.10
N ALA A 34 -8.84 20.54 -8.23
CA ALA A 34 -9.08 19.87 -6.96
C ALA A 34 -9.46 18.40 -7.18
N LEU A 35 -10.32 18.11 -8.16
CA LEU A 35 -10.72 16.76 -8.52
C LEU A 35 -9.52 15.94 -9.03
N CYS A 36 -8.68 16.51 -9.90
CA CYS A 36 -7.46 15.85 -10.37
C CYS A 36 -6.51 15.52 -9.21
N LEU A 37 -6.31 16.45 -8.28
CA LEU A 37 -5.50 16.22 -7.09
C LEU A 37 -6.05 15.10 -6.22
N VAL A 38 -7.37 15.11 -5.96
CA VAL A 38 -8.04 14.06 -5.18
C VAL A 38 -7.92 12.71 -5.87
N CYS A 39 -8.18 12.63 -7.18
CA CYS A 39 -8.00 11.40 -7.96
C CYS A 39 -6.55 10.90 -7.92
N GLY A 40 -5.57 11.79 -8.09
CA GLY A 40 -4.15 11.45 -7.98
C GLY A 40 -3.79 10.90 -6.60
N LEU A 41 -4.29 11.53 -5.54
CA LEU A 41 -4.10 11.09 -4.16
C LEU A 41 -4.68 9.69 -3.94
N ILE A 42 -5.92 9.46 -4.40
CA ILE A 42 -6.60 8.16 -4.30
C ILE A 42 -5.79 7.09 -5.03
N ILE A 43 -5.30 7.36 -6.24
CA ILE A 43 -4.49 6.39 -7.01
C ILE A 43 -3.20 6.07 -6.27
N ILE A 44 -2.48 7.08 -5.76
CA ILE A 44 -1.23 6.88 -5.02
C ILE A 44 -1.48 6.06 -3.75
N MET A 45 -2.52 6.41 -2.98
CA MET A 45 -2.90 5.68 -1.77
C MET A 45 -3.32 4.25 -2.08
N TYR A 46 -4.11 4.04 -3.14
CA TYR A 46 -4.54 2.71 -3.57
C TYR A 46 -3.35 1.86 -4.01
N LYS A 47 -2.43 2.42 -4.78
CA LYS A 47 -1.20 1.74 -5.20
C LYS A 47 -0.37 1.35 -3.96
N ASN A 48 -0.19 2.28 -3.03
CA ASN A 48 0.53 2.03 -1.78
C ASN A 48 -0.17 0.98 -0.89
N TYR A 49 -1.50 0.94 -0.90
CA TYR A 49 -2.27 -0.06 -0.17
C TYR A 49 -2.18 -1.45 -0.80
N GLN A 50 -2.25 -1.55 -2.13
CA GLN A 50 -2.04 -2.80 -2.88
C GLN A 50 -0.68 -3.41 -2.56
N PHE A 51 0.39 -2.61 -2.45
CA PHE A 51 1.72 -3.10 -2.06
C PHE A 51 1.78 -3.67 -0.64
N LYS A 52 0.87 -3.27 0.27
CA LYS A 52 0.82 -3.78 1.64
C LYS A 52 -0.06 -5.04 1.78
N LYS A 53 -0.92 -5.36 0.80
CA LYS A 53 -1.80 -6.53 0.85
C LYS A 53 -1.04 -7.89 0.89
N PRO A 54 -0.01 -8.14 0.06
CA PRO A 54 0.70 -9.42 0.07
C PRO A 54 1.38 -9.70 1.41
N LYS A 55 2.04 -8.69 2.01
CA LYS A 55 2.63 -8.80 3.36
C LYS A 55 1.57 -9.14 4.41
N ARG A 56 0.44 -8.44 4.41
CA ARG A 56 -0.64 -8.71 5.39
C ARG A 56 -1.21 -10.11 5.24
N ASN A 57 -1.40 -10.58 4.00
CA ASN A 57 -1.85 -11.95 3.75
C ASN A 57 -0.80 -12.96 4.20
N ALA A 58 0.47 -12.76 3.87
CA ALA A 58 1.55 -13.65 4.29
C ALA A 58 1.68 -13.74 5.83
N ILE A 59 1.53 -12.62 6.55
CA ILE A 59 1.51 -12.61 8.02
C ILE A 59 0.30 -13.38 8.56
N LYS A 60 -0.88 -13.21 7.96
CA LYS A 60 -2.08 -13.97 8.35
C LYS A 60 -1.89 -15.47 8.14
N LEU A 61 -1.39 -15.88 6.97
CA LEU A 61 -1.10 -17.28 6.65
C LEU A 61 -0.03 -17.84 7.59
N ALA A 62 1.01 -17.06 7.89
CA ALA A 62 2.07 -17.45 8.83
C ALA A 62 1.58 -17.61 10.27
N ASN A 63 0.53 -16.88 10.67
CA ASN A 63 -0.06 -17.05 12.00
C ASN A 63 -0.93 -18.31 12.11
N GLN A 64 -1.54 -18.76 11.02
CA GLN A 64 -2.39 -19.96 11.00
C GLN A 64 -1.58 -21.25 10.86
N GLN A 65 -0.30 -21.15 10.51
CA GLN A 65 0.50 -22.29 10.11
C GLN A 65 1.65 -22.53 11.10
N GLN A 66 1.71 -23.74 11.64
CA GLN A 66 2.73 -24.14 12.61
C GLN A 66 3.93 -24.85 11.96
N SER A 67 3.76 -25.36 10.73
CA SER A 67 4.84 -26.02 10.00
C SER A 67 5.88 -25.01 9.48
N ALA A 68 7.13 -25.21 9.87
CA ALA A 68 8.25 -24.38 9.42
C ALA A 68 8.47 -24.45 7.90
N GLN A 69 8.19 -25.59 7.27
CA GLN A 69 8.29 -25.76 5.81
C GLN A 69 7.33 -24.80 5.09
N GLN A 70 6.11 -24.68 5.60
CA GLN A 70 5.11 -23.83 4.99
C GLN A 70 5.43 -22.34 5.19
N LEU A 71 6.02 -21.98 6.34
CA LEU A 71 6.53 -20.63 6.59
C LEU A 71 7.66 -20.29 5.60
N HIS A 72 8.56 -21.23 5.32
CA HIS A 72 9.62 -21.07 4.31
C HIS A 72 9.05 -20.88 2.90
N ILE A 73 8.02 -21.64 2.51
CA ILE A 73 7.32 -21.45 1.22
C ILE A 73 6.67 -20.07 1.13
N ILE A 74 6.03 -19.60 2.20
CA ILE A 74 5.43 -18.25 2.26
C ILE A 74 6.51 -17.19 2.06
N LEU A 75 7.67 -17.36 2.68
CA LEU A 75 8.80 -16.45 2.57
C LEU A 75 9.39 -16.44 1.15
N LYS A 76 9.56 -17.61 0.52
CA LYS A 76 9.94 -17.70 -0.91
C LYS A 76 8.92 -16.98 -1.80
N ARG A 77 7.62 -17.18 -1.57
CA ARG A 77 6.57 -16.50 -2.33
C ARG A 77 6.62 -14.98 -2.14
N LEU A 78 6.92 -14.50 -0.93
CA LEU A 78 7.12 -13.07 -0.66
C LEU A 78 8.30 -12.51 -1.46
N VAL A 79 9.43 -13.21 -1.47
CA VAL A 79 10.60 -12.81 -2.28
C VAL A 79 10.23 -12.75 -3.76
N ILE A 80 9.54 -13.74 -4.32
CA ILE A 80 9.11 -13.74 -5.73
C ILE A 80 8.12 -12.60 -6.03
N THR A 81 7.27 -12.24 -5.07
CA THR A 81 6.23 -11.21 -5.28
C THR A 81 6.80 -9.79 -5.20
N TYR A 82 7.82 -9.57 -4.37
CA TYR A 82 8.39 -8.25 -4.11
C TYR A 82 9.75 -8.00 -4.77
N TYR A 83 10.47 -9.06 -5.09
CA TYR A 83 11.80 -9.08 -5.72
C TYR A 83 11.78 -10.03 -6.92
N ASP A 84 12.96 -10.39 -7.43
CA ASP A 84 13.10 -11.23 -8.62
C ASP A 84 12.90 -12.73 -8.30
N PRO A 85 12.19 -13.50 -9.15
CA PRO A 85 12.04 -14.95 -8.99
C PRO A 85 13.38 -15.70 -8.96
N ARG A 86 14.44 -15.17 -9.58
CA ARG A 86 15.78 -15.79 -9.58
C ARG A 86 16.36 -15.92 -8.18
N LEU A 87 16.05 -14.98 -7.28
CA LEU A 87 16.53 -15.01 -5.89
C LEU A 87 15.96 -16.19 -5.10
N ALA A 88 14.69 -16.57 -5.36
CA ALA A 88 14.06 -17.71 -4.70
C ALA A 88 14.49 -19.08 -5.25
N ALA A 89 15.04 -19.10 -6.47
CA ALA A 89 15.56 -20.27 -7.16
C ALA A 89 17.05 -20.55 -6.89
N GLN A 90 17.72 -19.72 -6.09
CA GLN A 90 19.13 -19.91 -5.73
C GLN A 90 19.36 -21.18 -4.89
N SER A 91 20.62 -21.65 -4.88
CA SER A 91 21.08 -22.73 -4.00
C SER A 91 20.86 -22.37 -2.54
N THR A 92 20.75 -23.39 -1.68
CA THR A 92 20.46 -23.23 -0.24
C THR A 92 21.39 -22.24 0.46
N ALA A 93 22.70 -22.30 0.19
CA ALA A 93 23.70 -21.37 0.72
C ALA A 93 23.46 -19.90 0.33
N ASN A 94 23.20 -19.62 -0.95
CA ASN A 94 22.94 -18.26 -1.43
C ASN A 94 21.57 -17.76 -0.99
N TRP A 95 20.58 -18.66 -0.90
CA TRP A 95 19.29 -18.37 -0.32
C TRP A 95 19.42 -17.95 1.15
N CYS A 96 20.24 -18.62 1.97
CA CYS A 96 20.49 -18.21 3.36
C CYS A 96 21.00 -16.77 3.47
N LYS A 97 21.97 -16.40 2.62
CA LYS A 97 22.53 -15.04 2.58
C LYS A 97 21.45 -14.02 2.23
N THR A 98 20.72 -14.25 1.15
CA THR A 98 19.61 -13.38 0.71
C THR A 98 18.54 -13.26 1.80
N LEU A 99 18.19 -14.37 2.45
CA LEU A 99 17.21 -14.39 3.52
C LEU A 99 17.68 -13.59 4.72
N SER A 100 18.94 -13.75 5.12
CA SER A 100 19.52 -13.03 6.25
C SER A 100 19.57 -11.52 6.02
N GLN A 101 19.84 -11.10 4.78
CA GLN A 101 19.81 -9.69 4.37
C GLN A 101 18.38 -9.13 4.41
N LEU A 102 17.40 -9.87 3.88
CA LEU A 102 16.00 -9.42 3.79
C LEU A 102 15.24 -9.45 5.12
N ALA A 103 15.56 -10.43 5.97
CA ALA A 103 14.90 -10.65 7.26
C ALA A 103 15.65 -10.00 8.43
N ALA A 104 16.91 -9.56 8.23
CA ALA A 104 17.81 -9.12 9.30
C ALA A 104 18.00 -10.18 10.42
N ILE A 105 17.82 -11.46 10.08
CA ILE A 105 17.94 -12.60 11.00
C ILE A 105 18.94 -13.59 10.38
N GLY A 106 19.98 -13.95 11.13
CA GLY A 106 20.97 -14.94 10.66
C GLY A 106 20.34 -16.34 10.56
N PHE A 107 20.32 -16.91 9.36
CA PHE A 107 19.94 -18.30 9.12
C PHE A 107 21.18 -19.11 8.75
N ASN A 108 21.32 -20.29 9.33
CA ASN A 108 22.37 -21.22 8.97
C ASN A 108 21.88 -22.23 7.92
N GLU A 109 22.79 -22.77 7.12
CA GLU A 109 22.45 -23.75 6.08
C GLU A 109 21.90 -25.05 6.69
N ASP A 110 22.43 -25.46 7.84
CA ASP A 110 21.97 -26.62 8.60
C ASP A 110 20.50 -26.47 9.03
N GLU A 111 20.10 -25.27 9.44
CA GLU A 111 18.71 -24.96 9.83
C GLU A 111 17.76 -25.13 8.63
N ILE A 112 18.16 -24.68 7.43
CA ILE A 112 17.34 -24.84 6.23
C ILE A 112 17.34 -26.29 5.75
N SER A 113 18.47 -27.00 5.85
CA SER A 113 18.54 -28.41 5.48
C SER A 113 17.64 -29.29 6.37
N SER A 114 17.55 -28.96 7.66
CA SER A 114 16.68 -29.65 8.62
C SER A 114 15.19 -29.55 8.29
N LEU A 115 14.77 -28.52 7.54
CA LEU A 115 13.39 -28.38 7.05
C LEU A 115 12.98 -29.50 6.10
N TYR A 116 13.93 -30.07 5.34
CA TYR A 116 13.68 -31.13 4.38
C TYR A 116 13.79 -32.51 5.01
N SER A 117 14.37 -32.61 6.20
CA SER A 117 14.33 -33.83 6.98
C SER A 117 12.91 -34.03 7.53
N ALA A 118 12.35 -35.23 7.34
CA ALA A 118 10.99 -35.56 7.79
C ALA A 118 10.82 -35.58 9.33
N ALA A 119 11.91 -35.35 10.07
CA ALA A 119 11.91 -35.29 11.52
C ALA A 119 11.48 -33.89 11.99
N GLN A 120 10.44 -33.88 12.83
CA GLN A 120 9.78 -32.74 13.47
C GLN A 120 10.65 -31.47 13.52
N THR A 121 10.19 -30.42 12.85
CA THR A 121 10.85 -29.12 12.88
C THR A 121 10.75 -28.52 14.29
N PRO A 122 11.87 -28.07 14.88
CA PRO A 122 11.86 -27.49 16.22
C PRO A 122 10.92 -26.27 16.25
N PRO A 123 10.09 -26.10 17.30
CA PRO A 123 9.22 -24.93 17.42
C PRO A 123 10.00 -23.61 17.45
N ALA A 124 11.26 -23.64 17.93
CA ALA A 124 12.15 -22.49 17.90
C ALA A 124 12.45 -21.99 16.46
N LEU A 125 12.50 -22.91 15.50
CA LEU A 125 12.85 -22.62 14.11
C LEU A 125 11.62 -22.07 13.35
N SER A 126 10.41 -22.56 13.64
CA SER A 126 9.18 -21.96 13.10
C SER A 126 8.95 -20.54 13.63
N ASP A 127 9.23 -20.28 14.91
CA ASP A 127 9.16 -18.92 15.48
C ASP A 127 10.17 -17.96 14.82
N LYS A 128 11.39 -18.44 14.54
CA LYS A 128 12.41 -17.68 13.80
C LYS A 128 11.94 -17.31 12.39
N PHE A 129 11.31 -18.23 11.66
CA PHE A 129 10.70 -17.93 10.35
C PHE A 129 9.54 -16.95 10.46
N ARG A 130 8.71 -17.05 11.51
CA ARG A 130 7.61 -16.13 11.74
C ARG A 130 8.10 -14.73 12.06
N GLN A 131 9.18 -14.60 12.82
CA GLN A 131 9.88 -13.34 13.06
C GLN A 131 10.46 -12.77 11.75
N ALA A 132 11.08 -13.61 10.92
CA ALA A 132 11.61 -13.20 9.62
C ALA A 132 10.51 -12.64 8.70
N ILE A 133 9.33 -13.27 8.64
CA ILE A 133 8.19 -12.77 7.86
C ILE A 133 7.71 -11.41 8.39
N LYS A 134 7.75 -11.17 9.71
CA LYS A 134 7.39 -9.87 10.31
C LYS A 134 8.42 -8.78 9.98
N GLN A 135 9.71 -9.10 10.19
CA GLN A 135 10.84 -8.18 9.99
C GLN A 135 11.21 -7.98 8.51
N PHE A 136 10.64 -8.78 7.60
CA PHE A 136 10.88 -8.70 6.18
C PHE A 136 10.79 -7.25 5.67
N LYS A 137 11.95 -6.73 5.26
CA LYS A 137 12.14 -5.37 4.76
C LYS A 137 11.64 -5.30 3.31
N LEU A 138 10.61 -4.49 3.12
CA LEU A 138 10.09 -4.20 1.78
C LEU A 138 10.77 -2.94 1.26
N ARG A 139 11.29 -3.00 0.03
CA ARG A 139 12.00 -1.92 -0.69
C ARG A 139 13.45 -1.65 -0.28
N GLU A 140 14.16 -2.60 0.33
CA GLU A 140 15.62 -2.45 0.34
C GLU A 140 16.17 -2.82 -1.04
N PRO A 141 16.92 -1.93 -1.71
CA PRO A 141 17.63 -2.32 -2.91
C PRO A 141 18.63 -3.41 -2.50
N LEU A 142 18.33 -4.65 -2.90
CA LEU A 142 19.34 -5.70 -2.89
C LEU A 142 20.38 -5.28 -3.93
N HIS A 143 21.51 -4.75 -3.48
CA HIS A 143 22.71 -4.66 -4.31
C HIS A 143 23.17 -6.10 -4.54
N VAL A 144 22.67 -6.69 -5.62
CA VAL A 144 23.11 -7.97 -6.17
C VAL A 144 24.33 -7.71 -7.06
#